data_AF-A0A6N9DNQ8-F1
#
_entry.id   AF-A0A6N9DNQ8-F1
#
_cell.length_a   1.000
_cell.length_b   1.000
_cell.length_c   1.000
_cell.angle_alpha   90.00
_cell.angle_beta   90.00
_cell.angle_gamma   90.00
#
_symmetry.space_group_name_H-M   'P 1'
#
loop_
_entity.id
_entity.type
_entity.pdbx_description
1 polymer ?
#
loop_
_entity_poly.entity_id
_entity_poly.type
_entity_poly.pdbx_seq_one_letter_code
_entity_poly.pdbx_strand_id
1 'polypeptide(L)'
;MSLSTVDNLLHVGVSQAPITPPIGFTIAGPEFPDRSARAIDDDLAVRCIIFKSYDTTAALVSLDVHGIADWLKILISQAIAKSTCIPRNNITVLTTGNGISPPLWRDENDLPDQYRNYVAYLPDIIAGTTLDAAQSLEPAAVGTVTAALPNLSCFATPSNDEALETERETLQLTVIQTADDRTACILYNFA
;
A
#
# COMPACT_ATOMS: atom_id res chain seq x y z
N MET A 1 -2.32 29.50 -8.60
CA MET A 1 -3.79 29.35 -8.62
C MET A 1 -4.22 29.58 -7.18
N SER A 2 -4.88 30.69 -6.83
CA SER A 2 -5.09 31.01 -5.40
C SER A 2 -6.24 30.19 -4.84
N LEU A 3 -5.96 29.43 -3.79
CA LEU A 3 -6.91 28.55 -3.14
C LEU A 3 -8.00 29.38 -2.41
N SER A 4 -9.26 29.15 -2.80
CA SER A 4 -10.49 29.68 -2.22
C SER A 4 -10.95 28.85 -1.01
N THR A 5 -11.96 29.30 -0.27
CA THR A 5 -12.51 28.64 0.94
C THR A 5 -12.98 27.18 0.73
N VAL A 6 -13.07 26.71 -0.51
CA VAL A 6 -13.37 25.31 -0.90
C VAL A 6 -12.15 24.39 -0.74
N ASP A 7 -10.94 24.95 -0.67
CA ASP A 7 -9.68 24.20 -0.73
C ASP A 7 -9.20 23.62 0.61
N ASN A 8 -10.00 23.76 1.68
CA ASN A 8 -9.80 23.07 2.96
C ASN A 8 -10.75 21.88 3.15
N LEU A 9 -11.45 21.43 2.11
CA LEU A 9 -12.42 20.33 2.22
C LEU A 9 -11.77 18.97 2.46
N LEU A 10 -10.57 18.79 1.92
CA LEU A 10 -9.82 17.55 1.98
C LEU A 10 -8.57 17.80 2.81
N HIS A 11 -8.35 16.92 3.78
CA HIS A 11 -7.09 16.82 4.49
C HIS A 11 -6.46 15.47 4.17
N VAL A 12 -5.16 15.47 3.99
CA VAL A 12 -4.38 14.25 3.78
C VAL A 12 -3.24 14.20 4.77
N GLY A 13 -3.03 13.01 5.31
CA GLY A 13 -1.88 12.69 6.13
C GLY A 13 -1.21 11.45 5.56
N VAL A 14 0.12 11.45 5.56
CA VAL A 14 0.93 10.38 4.97
C VAL A 14 1.97 9.92 5.97
N SER A 15 2.32 8.64 5.91
CA SER A 15 3.39 8.07 6.70
C SER A 15 3.92 6.80 6.05
N GLN A 16 5.07 6.34 6.50
CA GLN A 16 5.63 5.05 6.10
C GLN A 16 6.48 4.47 7.23
N ALA A 17 6.61 3.14 7.24
CA ALA A 17 7.50 2.43 8.16
C ALA A 17 8.06 1.16 7.49
N PRO A 18 9.26 0.72 7.88
CA PRO A 18 9.80 -0.55 7.42
C PRO A 18 8.99 -1.73 8.00
N ILE A 19 8.81 -2.76 7.18
CA ILE A 19 8.19 -4.04 7.52
C ILE A 19 9.09 -5.22 7.13
N THR A 20 10.37 -4.99 6.83
CA THR A 20 11.31 -6.06 6.44
C THR A 20 11.46 -7.10 7.56
N PRO A 21 11.15 -8.38 7.33
CA PRO A 21 11.43 -9.41 8.32
C PRO A 21 12.94 -9.70 8.41
N PRO A 22 13.38 -10.41 9.46
CA PRO A 22 14.78 -10.74 9.65
C PRO A 22 15.40 -11.54 8.48
N ILE A 23 16.69 -11.29 8.23
CA ILE A 23 17.51 -12.14 7.35
C ILE A 23 17.44 -13.61 7.84
N GLY A 24 17.38 -14.54 6.90
CA GLY A 24 17.16 -15.96 7.16
C GLY A 24 15.72 -16.42 6.92
N PHE A 25 14.75 -15.50 6.97
CA PHE A 25 13.34 -15.82 6.74
C PHE A 25 13.09 -16.21 5.27
N THR A 26 12.06 -17.02 5.04
CA THR A 26 11.65 -17.51 3.73
C THR A 26 10.98 -16.39 2.95
N ILE A 27 11.59 -16.00 1.84
CA ILE A 27 10.95 -15.17 0.82
C ILE A 27 10.37 -16.08 -0.27
N ALA A 28 9.26 -15.64 -0.84
CA ALA A 28 8.57 -16.36 -1.91
C ALA A 28 7.96 -15.37 -2.90
N GLY A 29 7.69 -15.86 -4.10
CA GLY A 29 6.97 -15.16 -5.16
C GLY A 29 6.52 -16.16 -6.23
N PRO A 30 5.63 -15.79 -7.15
CA PRO A 30 5.14 -16.71 -8.16
C PRO A 30 6.23 -17.11 -9.17
N GLU A 31 7.29 -16.31 -9.31
CA GLU A 31 8.34 -16.53 -10.32
C GLU A 31 9.44 -17.50 -9.86
N PHE A 32 9.62 -17.70 -8.55
CA PHE A 32 10.76 -18.45 -7.99
C PHE A 32 10.36 -19.37 -6.84
N PRO A 33 11.03 -20.53 -6.67
CA PRO A 33 10.87 -21.34 -5.47
C PRO A 33 11.21 -20.58 -4.19
N ASP A 34 10.57 -20.99 -3.10
CA ASP A 34 10.88 -20.54 -1.74
C ASP A 34 12.39 -20.58 -1.46
N ARG A 35 12.90 -19.49 -0.89
CA ARG A 35 14.32 -19.38 -0.54
C ARG A 35 14.50 -18.55 0.73
N SER A 36 15.59 -18.80 1.43
CA SER A 36 15.95 -17.99 2.61
C SER A 36 16.56 -16.66 2.18
N ALA A 37 16.10 -15.56 2.78
CA ALA A 37 16.65 -14.22 2.59
C ALA A 37 18.10 -14.18 3.10
N ARG A 38 19.02 -13.69 2.26
CA ARG A 38 20.47 -13.66 2.57
C ARG A 38 21.00 -12.27 2.87
N ALA A 39 20.29 -11.24 2.41
CA ALA A 39 20.62 -9.83 2.56
C ALA A 39 19.33 -9.01 2.43
N ILE A 40 19.43 -7.71 2.75
CA ILE A 40 18.40 -6.71 2.51
C ILE A 40 19.01 -5.72 1.51
N ASP A 41 18.47 -5.68 0.29
CA ASP A 41 18.88 -4.71 -0.71
C ASP A 41 18.20 -3.36 -0.43
N ASP A 42 16.88 -3.39 -0.25
CA ASP A 42 16.04 -2.27 0.20
C ASP A 42 15.04 -2.75 1.25
N ASP A 43 14.61 -1.85 2.13
CA ASP A 43 13.55 -2.16 3.10
C ASP A 43 12.19 -2.30 2.40
N LEU A 44 11.47 -3.36 2.77
CA LEU A 44 10.04 -3.46 2.49
C LEU A 44 9.33 -2.45 3.38
N ALA A 45 8.34 -1.73 2.83
CA ALA A 45 7.64 -0.68 3.54
C ALA A 45 6.12 -0.90 3.57
N VAL A 46 5.50 -0.50 4.68
CA VAL A 46 4.10 -0.07 4.67
C VAL A 46 4.05 1.42 4.39
N ARG A 47 3.14 1.83 3.51
CA ARG A 47 2.85 3.24 3.21
C ARG A 47 1.38 3.50 3.47
N CYS A 48 1.09 4.50 4.29
CA CYS A 48 -0.28 4.86 4.67
C CYS A 48 -0.62 6.25 4.12
N ILE A 49 -1.82 6.36 3.57
CA ILE A 49 -2.44 7.64 3.20
C ILE A 49 -3.80 7.69 3.89
N ILE A 50 -4.01 8.71 4.72
CA ILE A 50 -5.30 9.01 5.33
C ILE A 50 -5.93 10.15 4.58
N PHE A 51 -7.17 9.97 4.16
CA PHE A 51 -8.02 11.00 3.59
C PHE A 51 -9.09 11.37 4.59
N LYS A 52 -9.26 12.67 4.85
CA LYS A 52 -10.35 13.18 5.67
C LYS A 52 -11.10 14.26 4.91
N SER A 53 -12.41 14.10 4.80
CA SER A 53 -13.30 15.14 4.28
C SER A 53 -14.57 15.17 5.10
N TYR A 54 -14.88 16.34 5.66
CA TYR A 54 -15.94 16.52 6.64
C TYR A 54 -15.86 15.46 7.77
N ASP A 55 -16.92 14.69 7.95
CA ASP A 55 -17.05 13.63 8.96
C ASP A 55 -16.55 12.26 8.48
N THR A 56 -16.09 12.16 7.22
CA THR A 56 -15.62 10.90 6.65
C THR A 56 -14.10 10.84 6.68
N THR A 57 -13.55 9.75 7.25
CA THR A 57 -12.13 9.44 7.20
C THR A 57 -11.94 8.06 6.59
N ALA A 58 -10.96 7.93 5.70
CA ALA A 58 -10.60 6.68 5.03
C ALA A 58 -9.07 6.49 5.02
N ALA A 59 -8.65 5.23 5.03
CA ALA A 59 -7.24 4.83 5.04
C ALA A 59 -6.93 3.97 3.80
N LEU A 60 -5.88 4.34 3.10
CA LEU A 60 -5.25 3.53 2.07
C LEU A 60 -3.89 3.06 2.59
N VAL A 61 -3.72 1.76 2.76
CA VAL A 61 -2.52 1.13 3.31
C VAL A 61 -1.93 0.22 2.25
N SER A 62 -0.76 0.57 1.73
CA SER A 62 -0.04 -0.24 0.73
C SER A 62 1.13 -0.96 1.39
N LEU A 63 1.19 -2.27 1.20
CA LEU A 63 2.25 -3.14 1.70
C LEU A 63 3.16 -3.55 0.56
N ASP A 64 4.47 -3.42 0.75
CA ASP A 64 5.46 -3.90 -0.21
C ASP A 64 5.66 -5.41 -0.10
N VAL A 65 4.64 -6.15 -0.53
CA VAL A 65 4.59 -7.62 -0.54
C VAL A 65 3.87 -8.13 -1.78
N HIS A 66 4.02 -9.41 -2.09
CA HIS A 66 3.36 -10.02 -3.24
C HIS A 66 1.84 -10.04 -3.09
N GLY A 67 1.36 -10.52 -1.95
CA GLY A 67 -0.05 -10.65 -1.63
C GLY A 67 -0.26 -10.81 -0.14
N ILE A 68 -1.51 -10.74 0.29
CA ILE A 68 -1.88 -10.84 1.69
C ILE A 68 -3.19 -11.61 1.88
N ALA A 69 -3.18 -12.57 2.79
CA ALA A 69 -4.31 -13.43 3.10
C ALA A 69 -5.39 -12.67 3.89
N ASP A 70 -6.63 -13.11 3.76
CA ASP A 70 -7.78 -12.42 4.34
C ASP A 70 -7.76 -12.41 5.87
N TRP A 71 -7.26 -13.47 6.51
CA TRP A 71 -7.12 -13.53 7.97
C TRP A 71 -6.20 -12.40 8.48
N LEU A 72 -5.08 -12.14 7.79
CA LEU A 72 -4.13 -11.11 8.17
C LEU A 72 -4.66 -9.71 7.83
N LYS A 73 -5.34 -9.55 6.68
CA LYS A 73 -6.06 -8.30 6.36
C LYS A 73 -7.08 -7.94 7.45
N ILE A 74 -7.81 -8.93 7.97
CA ILE A 74 -8.77 -8.73 9.06
C ILE A 74 -8.06 -8.21 10.31
N LEU A 75 -6.98 -8.87 10.74
CA LEU A 75 -6.20 -8.44 11.91
C LEU A 75 -5.65 -7.02 11.76
N ILE A 76 -5.08 -6.69 10.60
CA ILE A 76 -4.58 -5.35 10.29
C ILE A 76 -5.70 -4.32 10.33
N SER A 77 -6.83 -4.57 9.65
CA SER A 77 -7.97 -3.64 9.64
C SER A 77 -8.56 -3.41 11.03
N GLN A 78 -8.57 -4.43 11.90
CA GLN A 78 -9.02 -4.32 13.28
C GLN A 78 -8.06 -3.48 14.13
N ALA A 79 -6.75 -3.71 13.98
CA ALA A 79 -5.73 -2.95 14.69
C ALA A 79 -5.78 -1.46 14.30
N ILE A 80 -5.87 -1.16 12.99
CA ILE A 80 -6.02 0.21 12.49
C ILE A 80 -7.30 0.86 13.01
N ALA A 81 -8.45 0.18 12.88
CA ALA A 81 -9.73 0.74 13.34
C ALA A 81 -9.71 1.06 14.84
N LYS A 82 -9.07 0.21 15.64
CA LYS A 82 -8.88 0.42 17.08
C LYS A 82 -7.95 1.60 17.38
N SER A 83 -6.85 1.77 16.65
CA SER A 83 -5.88 2.84 16.94
C SER A 83 -6.31 4.22 16.42
N THR A 84 -7.07 4.26 15.33
CA THR A 84 -7.40 5.50 14.59
C THR A 84 -8.87 5.92 14.67
N CYS A 85 -9.75 5.05 15.15
CA CYS A 85 -11.21 5.20 15.09
C CYS A 85 -11.78 5.25 13.65
N ILE A 86 -11.00 4.93 12.62
CA ILE A 86 -11.49 4.83 11.24
C ILE A 86 -12.36 3.57 11.12
N PRO A 87 -13.59 3.66 10.58
CA PRO A 87 -14.43 2.48 10.37
C PRO A 87 -13.75 1.45 9.48
N ARG A 88 -13.87 0.15 9.80
CA ARG A 88 -13.23 -0.93 9.02
C ARG A 88 -13.57 -0.91 7.52
N ASN A 89 -14.78 -0.50 7.17
CA ASN A 89 -15.22 -0.41 5.77
C ASN A 89 -14.55 0.73 4.99
N ASN A 90 -13.88 1.66 5.69
CA ASN A 90 -13.14 2.76 5.09
C ASN A 90 -11.62 2.49 5.08
N ILE A 91 -11.19 1.27 5.38
CA ILE A 91 -9.78 0.87 5.40
C ILE A 91 -9.54 -0.10 4.25
N THR A 92 -8.67 0.30 3.32
CA THR A 92 -8.25 -0.52 2.19
C THR A 92 -6.79 -0.90 2.36
N VAL A 93 -6.52 -2.21 2.40
CA VAL A 93 -5.16 -2.77 2.42
C VAL A 93 -4.83 -3.32 1.03
N LEU A 94 -3.77 -2.81 0.42
CA LEU A 94 -3.28 -3.14 -0.91
C LEU A 94 -1.87 -3.73 -0.83
N THR A 95 -1.43 -4.35 -1.92
CA THR A 95 -0.08 -4.91 -2.06
C THR A 95 0.55 -4.45 -3.37
N THR A 96 1.88 -4.33 -3.39
CA THR A 96 2.64 -3.93 -4.59
C THR A 96 2.82 -5.06 -5.60
N GLY A 97 2.64 -6.32 -5.18
CA GLY A 97 2.94 -7.48 -6.02
C GLY A 97 4.39 -7.94 -5.95
N ASN A 98 5.21 -7.37 -5.06
CA ASN A 98 6.64 -7.67 -4.94
C ASN A 98 6.94 -9.18 -4.71
N GLY A 99 7.48 -9.85 -5.73
CA GLY A 99 7.79 -11.29 -5.73
C GLY A 99 9.03 -11.71 -4.93
N ILE A 100 9.70 -10.78 -4.23
CA ILE A 100 10.84 -11.06 -3.35
C ILE A 100 10.50 -10.58 -1.93
N SER A 101 9.39 -11.10 -1.39
CA SER A 101 8.81 -10.64 -0.13
C SER A 101 8.31 -11.81 0.73
N PRO A 102 7.85 -11.53 1.97
CA PRO A 102 7.27 -12.55 2.84
C PRO A 102 6.03 -13.22 2.24
N PRO A 103 5.81 -14.52 2.48
CA PRO A 103 4.67 -15.28 1.97
C PRO A 103 3.33 -14.97 2.67
N LEU A 104 2.97 -13.69 2.84
CA LEU A 104 1.80 -13.27 3.63
C LEU A 104 0.46 -13.61 2.98
N TRP A 105 0.44 -14.06 1.72
CA TRP A 105 -0.75 -14.56 1.04
C TRP A 105 -1.09 -16.00 1.43
N ARG A 106 -0.20 -16.71 2.14
CA ARG A 106 -0.47 -18.06 2.63
C ARG A 106 -1.47 -18.02 3.78
N ASP A 107 -2.24 -19.08 3.89
CA ASP A 107 -3.05 -19.32 5.08
C ASP A 107 -2.15 -19.49 6.32
N GLU A 108 -2.71 -19.20 7.50
CA GLU A 108 -1.97 -19.19 8.77
C GLU A 108 -1.24 -20.54 9.02
N ASN A 109 -1.86 -21.66 8.63
CA ASN A 109 -1.30 -22.99 8.83
C ASN A 109 -0.16 -23.34 7.85
N ASP A 110 -0.09 -22.67 6.69
CA ASP A 110 0.92 -22.89 5.66
C ASP A 110 2.08 -21.90 5.75
N LEU A 111 1.99 -20.95 6.70
CA LEU A 111 3.01 -19.95 6.94
C LEU A 111 4.20 -20.60 7.67
N PRO A 112 5.45 -20.39 7.22
CA PRO A 112 6.62 -20.94 7.92
C PRO A 112 6.67 -20.46 9.37
N ASP A 113 6.95 -21.36 10.32
CA ASP A 113 6.91 -21.09 11.78
C ASP A 113 7.68 -19.83 12.21
N GLN A 114 8.79 -19.52 11.53
CA GLN A 114 9.60 -18.32 11.78
C GLN A 114 8.78 -17.01 11.67
N TYR A 115 7.70 -17.00 10.88
CA TYR A 115 6.83 -15.84 10.72
C TYR A 115 5.83 -15.63 11.85
N ARG A 116 5.62 -16.59 12.75
CA ARG A 116 4.61 -16.52 13.82
C ARG A 116 4.67 -15.20 14.60
N ASN A 117 5.85 -14.80 15.05
CA ASN A 117 6.03 -13.56 15.81
C ASN A 117 5.92 -12.32 14.91
N TYR A 118 6.41 -12.42 13.67
CA TYR A 118 6.35 -11.33 12.72
C TYR A 118 4.89 -10.97 12.39
N VAL A 119 4.04 -11.95 12.05
CA VAL A 119 2.64 -11.69 11.72
C VAL A 119 1.79 -11.33 12.93
N ALA A 120 2.20 -11.73 14.14
CA ALA A 120 1.57 -11.27 15.37
C ALA A 120 1.84 -9.78 15.63
N TYR A 121 3.03 -9.28 15.28
CA TYR A 121 3.44 -7.89 15.53
C TYR A 121 3.15 -6.94 14.35
N LEU A 122 3.10 -7.44 13.12
CA LEU A 122 2.88 -6.65 11.91
C LEU A 122 1.62 -5.75 11.98
N PRO A 123 0.46 -6.20 12.49
CA PRO A 123 -0.70 -5.33 12.66
C PRO A 123 -0.43 -4.10 13.53
N ASP A 124 0.41 -4.21 14.57
CA ASP A 124 0.73 -3.09 15.45
C ASP A 124 1.64 -2.07 14.75
N ILE A 125 2.62 -2.53 13.96
CA ILE A 125 3.46 -1.64 13.12
C ILE A 125 2.56 -0.86 12.16
N ILE A 126 1.67 -1.55 11.46
CA ILE A 126 0.80 -0.94 10.46
C ILE A 126 -0.21 0.02 11.14
N ALA A 127 -0.78 -0.37 12.27
CA ALA A 127 -1.72 0.47 13.02
C ALA A 127 -1.06 1.72 13.60
N GLY A 128 0.18 1.61 14.09
CA GLY A 128 0.98 2.75 14.54
C GLY A 128 1.35 3.69 13.40
N THR A 129 1.77 3.13 12.26
CA THR A 129 2.06 3.91 11.04
C THR A 129 0.82 4.64 10.54
N THR A 130 -0.34 3.96 10.55
CA THR A 130 -1.61 4.55 10.13
C THR A 130 -2.08 5.65 11.08
N LEU A 131 -1.83 5.49 12.39
CA LEU A 131 -2.09 6.53 13.38
C LEU A 131 -1.19 7.76 13.17
N ASP A 132 0.09 7.56 12.86
CA ASP A 132 1.02 8.64 12.54
C ASP A 132 0.52 9.46 11.34
N ALA A 133 0.09 8.79 10.25
CA ALA A 133 -0.56 9.46 9.13
C ALA A 133 -1.86 10.18 9.53
N ALA A 134 -2.68 9.60 10.41
CA ALA A 134 -3.91 10.25 10.88
C ALA A 134 -3.61 11.50 11.73
N GLN A 135 -2.47 11.54 12.42
CA GLN A 135 -2.03 12.69 13.22
C GLN A 135 -1.35 13.77 12.40
N SER A 136 -0.90 13.46 11.17
CA SER A 136 -0.26 14.40 10.23
C SER A 136 -1.21 15.02 9.20
N LEU A 137 -2.53 14.95 9.43
CA LEU A 137 -3.54 15.51 8.53
C LEU A 137 -3.35 17.02 8.32
N GLU A 138 -3.12 17.41 7.06
CA GLU A 138 -3.03 18.80 6.62
C GLU A 138 -3.92 19.06 5.40
N PRO A 139 -4.40 20.31 5.17
CA PRO A 139 -5.21 20.63 4.00
C PRO A 139 -4.48 20.27 2.69
N ALA A 140 -5.19 19.62 1.78
CA ALA A 140 -4.62 19.09 0.56
C ALA A 140 -5.59 19.13 -0.63
N ALA A 141 -5.02 19.18 -1.83
CA ALA A 141 -5.69 19.02 -3.11
C ALA A 141 -5.23 17.74 -3.81
N VAL A 142 -6.10 17.14 -4.62
CA VAL A 142 -5.82 15.92 -5.38
C VAL A 142 -6.01 16.19 -6.86
N GLY A 143 -5.02 15.81 -7.66
CA GLY A 143 -5.09 15.81 -9.12
C GLY A 143 -4.78 14.41 -9.66
N THR A 144 -5.37 14.05 -10.79
CA THR A 144 -5.05 12.80 -11.49
C THR A 144 -4.69 13.08 -12.93
N VAL A 145 -3.62 12.44 -13.40
CA VAL A 145 -3.21 12.45 -14.79
C VAL A 145 -2.97 11.01 -15.25
N THR A 146 -3.30 10.75 -16.50
CA THR A 146 -3.15 9.45 -17.12
C THR A 146 -2.17 9.57 -18.28
N ALA A 147 -1.23 8.64 -18.38
CA ALA A 147 -0.24 8.60 -19.44
C ALA A 147 -0.07 7.18 -19.99
N ALA A 148 0.10 7.06 -21.30
CA ALA A 148 0.48 5.81 -21.93
C ALA A 148 1.99 5.58 -21.75
N LEU A 149 2.36 4.39 -21.31
CA LEU A 149 3.72 3.88 -21.13
C LEU A 149 3.88 2.60 -21.96
N PRO A 150 3.95 2.73 -23.30
CA PRO A 150 4.04 1.58 -24.17
C PRO A 150 5.36 0.83 -23.97
N ASN A 151 5.31 -0.50 -24.04
CA ASN A 151 6.46 -1.40 -23.86
C ASN A 151 7.11 -1.41 -22.45
N LEU A 152 6.41 -0.93 -21.40
CA LEU A 152 6.92 -1.02 -20.03
C LEU A 152 6.73 -2.42 -19.42
N SER A 153 5.65 -3.10 -19.78
CA SER A 153 5.33 -4.48 -19.37
C SER A 153 5.01 -5.33 -20.60
N CYS A 154 5.07 -6.65 -20.44
CA CYS A 154 4.62 -7.60 -21.46
C CYS A 154 3.89 -8.77 -20.79
N PHE A 155 2.99 -9.42 -21.52
CA PHE A 155 2.37 -10.63 -21.02
C PHE A 155 3.36 -11.79 -21.02
N ALA A 156 3.38 -12.57 -19.93
CA ALA A 156 4.06 -13.87 -19.93
C ALA A 156 3.42 -14.86 -20.94
N THR A 157 2.12 -14.69 -21.23
CA THR A 157 1.37 -15.43 -22.27
C THR A 157 0.64 -14.44 -23.17
N PRO A 158 0.90 -14.41 -24.49
CA PRO A 158 0.28 -13.45 -25.40
C PRO A 158 -1.26 -13.52 -25.35
N SER A 159 -1.93 -12.37 -25.22
CA SER A 159 -3.38 -12.26 -25.43
C SER A 159 -3.66 -11.85 -26.87
N ASN A 160 -4.73 -12.37 -27.47
CA ASN A 160 -5.20 -11.93 -28.80
C ASN A 160 -6.18 -10.74 -28.73
N ASP A 161 -6.20 -10.00 -27.61
CA ASP A 161 -7.17 -8.94 -27.34
C ASP A 161 -6.48 -7.58 -27.20
N GLU A 162 -6.50 -6.79 -28.28
CA GLU A 162 -5.84 -5.47 -28.37
C GLU A 162 -6.42 -4.45 -27.35
N ALA A 163 -7.67 -4.63 -26.89
CA ALA A 163 -8.28 -3.74 -25.90
C ALA A 163 -7.68 -3.97 -24.49
N LEU A 164 -7.37 -5.23 -24.15
CA LEU A 164 -6.66 -5.58 -22.92
C LEU A 164 -5.20 -5.08 -22.93
N GLU A 165 -4.61 -4.95 -24.12
CA GLU A 165 -3.26 -4.43 -24.32
C GLU A 165 -3.20 -2.92 -24.07
N THR A 166 -4.19 -2.16 -24.55
CA THR A 166 -4.24 -0.69 -24.42
C THR A 166 -4.60 -0.21 -23.00
N GLU A 167 -5.50 -0.88 -22.27
CA GLU A 167 -5.82 -0.53 -20.88
C GLU A 167 -4.64 -0.74 -19.91
N ARG A 168 -3.69 -1.63 -20.25
CA ARG A 168 -2.57 -2.03 -19.37
C ARG A 168 -1.28 -1.25 -19.58
N GLU A 169 -1.10 -0.64 -20.75
CA GLU A 169 0.00 0.32 -20.95
C GLU A 169 -0.30 1.69 -20.32
N THR A 170 -1.36 1.81 -19.53
CA THR A 170 -1.80 3.09 -18.99
C THR A 170 -1.37 3.24 -17.54
N LEU A 171 -0.50 4.21 -17.26
CA LEU A 171 -0.20 4.66 -15.91
C LEU A 171 -1.17 5.76 -15.51
N GLN A 172 -1.89 5.53 -14.43
CA GLN A 172 -2.64 6.57 -13.72
C GLN A 172 -1.78 7.08 -12.56
N LEU A 173 -1.49 8.38 -12.56
CA LEU A 173 -0.81 9.08 -11.48
C LEU A 173 -1.82 9.95 -10.74
N THR A 174 -1.96 9.74 -9.44
CA THR A 174 -2.72 10.63 -8.57
C THR A 174 -1.74 11.38 -7.68
N VAL A 175 -1.65 12.69 -7.87
CA VAL A 175 -0.78 13.59 -7.11
C VAL A 175 -1.60 14.23 -6.01
N ILE A 176 -1.07 14.19 -4.79
CA ILE A 176 -1.65 14.86 -3.64
C ILE A 176 -0.71 15.98 -3.22
N GLN A 177 -1.20 17.22 -3.29
CA GLN A 177 -0.46 18.42 -2.92
C GLN A 177 -1.06 19.04 -1.67
N THR A 178 -0.21 19.53 -0.78
CA THR A 178 -0.58 20.24 0.44
C THR A 178 -0.84 21.70 0.12
N ALA A 179 -1.49 22.44 1.03
CA ALA A 179 -1.86 23.84 0.80
C ALA A 179 -0.67 24.79 0.55
N ASP A 180 0.56 24.39 0.90
CA ASP A 180 1.82 25.09 0.58
C ASP A 180 2.44 24.65 -0.76
N ASP A 181 1.66 24.04 -1.66
CA ASP A 181 2.04 23.52 -2.98
C ASP A 181 3.11 22.39 -2.96
N ARG A 182 3.45 21.87 -1.78
CA ARG A 182 4.35 20.72 -1.64
C ARG A 182 3.63 19.42 -2.00
N THR A 183 4.32 18.50 -2.67
CA THR A 183 3.77 17.16 -2.91
C THR A 183 3.81 16.34 -1.63
N ALA A 184 2.64 15.98 -1.08
CA ALA A 184 2.54 15.04 0.05
C ALA A 184 2.89 13.62 -0.40
N CYS A 185 2.27 13.15 -1.48
CA CYS A 185 2.55 11.85 -2.07
C CYS A 185 2.07 11.76 -3.52
N ILE A 186 2.53 10.73 -4.21
CA ILE A 186 2.06 10.34 -5.54
C ILE A 186 1.67 8.87 -5.48
N LEU A 187 0.44 8.56 -5.89
CA LEU A 187 -0.03 7.20 -6.09
C LEU A 187 0.14 6.84 -7.57
N TYR A 188 0.86 5.76 -7.83
CA TYR A 188 1.01 5.18 -9.15
C TYR A 188 0.12 3.95 -9.25
N ASN A 189 -0.78 3.92 -10.22
CA ASN A 189 -1.58 2.76 -10.54
C ASN A 189 -1.27 2.34 -11.98
N PHE A 190 -0.65 1.17 -12.12
CA PHE A 190 -0.18 0.58 -13.36
C PHE A 190 -0.35 -0.95 -13.26
N ALA A 191 -0.76 -1.60 -14.34
CA ALA A 191 -1.11 -3.02 -14.36
C ALA A 191 -0.28 -3.82 -15.36
#